data_AF-A0A430UQS5-F1
#
_entry.id   AF-A0A430UQS5-F1
#
_cell.length_a   1.000
_cell.length_b   1.000
_cell.length_c   1.000
_cell.angle_alpha   90.00
_cell.angle_beta   90.00
_cell.angle_gamma   90.00
#
_symmetry.space_group_name_H-M   'P 1'
#
loop_
_entity.id
_entity.type
_entity.pdbx_description
1 polymer ?
#
loop_
_entity_poly.entity_id
_entity_poly.type
_entity_poly.pdbx_seq_one_letter_code
_entity_poly.pdbx_strand_id
1 'polypeptide(L)'
;VMAKVIDLDAERTGTRREGAYYSLVGLLGRVSGALVGLAFALLGPLFGYVSGENPGPNPGLAFRFLVAVIPGVAILLAYLLTAFFPHEIKE
;
A
#
# COMPACT_ATOMS: atom_id res chain seq x y z
N VAL A 1 -3.79 16.67 -4.32
CA VAL A 1 -3.62 16.49 -2.86
C VAL A 1 -2.20 16.78 -2.42
N MET A 2 -1.18 16.08 -2.93
CA MET A 2 0.20 16.26 -2.48
C MET A 2 0.79 17.67 -2.69
N ALA A 3 0.60 18.26 -3.88
CA ALA A 3 1.06 19.64 -4.13
C ALA A 3 0.48 20.65 -3.13
N LYS A 4 -0.82 20.54 -2.81
CA LYS A 4 -1.47 21.38 -1.79
C LYS A 4 -0.83 21.24 -0.41
N VAL A 5 -0.44 20.03 -0.01
CA VAL A 5 0.27 19.78 1.28
C VAL A 5 1.66 20.39 1.26
N ILE A 6 2.38 20.25 0.15
CA ILE A 6 3.72 20.84 -0.05
C ILE A 6 3.65 22.37 0.01
N ASP A 7 2.67 22.98 -0.65
CA ASP A 7 2.47 24.43 -0.65
C ASP A 7 2.13 24.95 0.76
N LEU A 8 1.21 24.28 1.47
CA LEU A 8 0.85 24.60 2.86
C LEU A 8 2.03 24.46 3.83
N ASP A 9 2.86 23.43 3.66
CA ASP A 9 4.07 23.23 4.47
C ASP A 9 5.12 24.32 4.18
N ALA A 10 5.29 24.70 2.92
CA ALA A 10 6.20 25.79 2.53
C ALA A 10 5.73 27.15 3.07
N GLU A 11 4.41 27.41 3.06
CA GLU A 11 3.81 28.63 3.62
C GLU A 11 3.99 28.71 5.15
N ARG A 12 3.79 27.60 5.86
CA ARG A 12 3.92 27.55 7.33
C ARG A 12 5.36 27.55 7.83
N THR A 13 6.27 26.89 7.10
CA THR A 13 7.66 26.70 7.55
C THR A 13 8.66 27.64 6.90
N GLY A 14 8.28 28.33 5.82
CA GLY A 14 9.16 29.15 5.00
C GLY A 14 10.21 28.36 4.21
N THR A 15 10.19 27.02 4.27
CA THR A 15 11.19 26.16 3.64
C THR A 15 10.56 25.27 2.57
N ARG A 16 11.15 25.22 1.37
CA ARG A 16 10.70 24.31 0.31
C ARG A 16 11.31 22.93 0.52
N ARG A 17 10.48 21.93 0.83
CA ARG A 17 10.87 20.54 1.10
C ARG A 17 10.33 19.55 0.07
N GLU A 18 10.01 20.03 -1.12
CA GLU A 18 9.37 19.25 -2.19
C GLU A 18 10.12 17.95 -2.49
N GLY A 19 11.46 18.02 -2.51
CA GLY A 19 12.31 16.85 -2.72
C GLY A 19 12.11 15.75 -1.68
N ALA A 20 11.84 16.08 -0.41
CA ALA A 20 11.57 15.10 0.63
C ALA A 20 10.21 14.42 0.42
N TYR A 21 9.17 15.20 0.10
CA TYR A 21 7.84 14.66 -0.22
C TYR A 21 7.88 13.73 -1.45
N TYR A 22 8.52 14.16 -2.54
CA TYR A 22 8.67 13.33 -3.74
C TYR A 22 9.53 12.09 -3.51
N SER A 23 10.58 12.19 -2.69
CA SER A 23 11.40 11.03 -2.31
C SER A 23 10.58 9.99 -1.55
N LEU A 24 9.65 10.42 -0.69
CA LEU A 24 8.75 9.51 0.03
C LEU A 24 7.84 8.75 -0.94
N VAL A 25 7.27 9.44 -1.94
CA VAL A 25 6.47 8.79 -2.99
C VAL A 25 7.27 7.75 -3.76
N GLY A 26 8.49 8.11 -4.16
CA GLY A 26 9.39 7.18 -4.84
C GLY A 26 9.72 5.95 -4.00
N LEU A 27 9.90 6.11 -2.69
CA LEU A 27 10.09 5.00 -1.75
C LEU A 27 8.85 4.11 -1.67
N LEU A 28 7.65 4.68 -1.54
CA LEU A 28 6.39 3.93 -1.49
C LEU A 28 6.20 3.09 -2.76
N GLY A 29 6.54 3.64 -3.92
CA GLY A 29 6.54 2.89 -5.18
C GLY A 29 7.45 1.66 -5.16
N ARG A 30 8.64 1.76 -4.57
CA ARG A 30 9.57 0.62 -4.44
C ARG A 30 9.07 -0.43 -3.44
N VAL A 31 8.53 0.03 -2.30
CA VAL A 31 7.96 -0.86 -1.28
C VAL A 31 6.75 -1.63 -1.82
N SER A 32 5.99 -1.05 -2.75
CA SER A 32 4.87 -1.74 -3.41
C SER A 32 5.31 -3.05 -4.06
N GLY A 33 6.46 -3.09 -4.74
CA GLY A 33 6.97 -4.32 -5.34
C GLY A 33 7.29 -5.40 -4.31
N ALA A 34 7.90 -5.01 -3.19
CA ALA A 34 8.17 -5.92 -2.07
C ALA A 34 6.88 -6.46 -1.45
N LEU A 35 5.85 -5.63 -1.28
CA LEU A 35 4.54 -6.05 -0.77
C LEU A 35 3.85 -7.06 -1.70
N VAL A 36 3.92 -6.85 -3.01
CA VAL A 36 3.40 -7.81 -3.99
C VAL A 36 4.16 -9.14 -3.89
N GLY A 37 5.50 -9.09 -3.80
CA GLY A 37 6.32 -10.28 -3.60
C GLY A 37 5.97 -11.04 -2.32
N LEU A 38 5.76 -10.34 -1.21
CA LEU A 38 5.31 -10.91 0.06
C LEU A 38 3.90 -11.54 -0.06
N ALA A 39 2.97 -10.87 -0.74
CA ALA A 39 1.63 -11.41 -0.96
C ALA A 39 1.67 -12.75 -1.72
N PHE A 40 2.52 -12.86 -2.74
CA PHE A 40 2.76 -14.12 -3.44
C PHE A 40 3.48 -15.15 -2.57
N ALA A 41 4.49 -14.74 -1.80
CA ALA A 41 5.24 -15.64 -0.91
C ALA A 41 4.32 -16.29 0.15
N LEU A 42 3.27 -15.61 0.60
CA LEU A 42 2.28 -16.14 1.53
C LEU A 42 1.46 -17.31 0.95
N LEU A 43 1.38 -17.47 -0.39
CA LEU A 43 0.65 -18.58 -0.98
C LEU A 43 1.32 -19.94 -0.73
N GLY A 44 2.64 -19.97 -0.59
CA GLY A 44 3.39 -21.18 -0.27
C GLY A 44 2.91 -21.83 1.05
N PRO A 45 3.06 -21.15 2.20
CA PRO A 45 2.66 -21.71 3.49
C PRO A 45 1.13 -21.84 3.66
N LEU A 46 0.32 -20.95 3.06
CA LEU A 46 -1.14 -20.96 3.27
C LEU A 46 -1.89 -21.93 2.36
N PHE A 47 -1.41 -22.12 1.12
CA PHE A 47 -2.12 -22.88 0.09
C PHE A 47 -1.27 -23.96 -0.57
N GLY A 48 0.01 -24.10 -0.21
CA GLY A 48 0.92 -25.06 -0.83
C GLY A 48 1.32 -24.69 -2.26
N TYR A 49 1.17 -23.41 -2.64
CA TYR A 49 1.48 -22.95 -3.99
C TYR A 49 2.98 -22.94 -4.23
N VAL A 50 3.43 -23.63 -5.29
CA VAL A 50 4.84 -23.65 -5.72
C VAL A 50 5.01 -22.96 -7.07
N SER A 51 4.17 -23.30 -8.04
CA SER A 51 4.21 -22.73 -9.40
C SER A 51 2.87 -22.95 -10.11
N GLY A 52 2.72 -22.39 -11.33
CA GLY A 52 1.51 -22.61 -12.13
C GLY A 52 1.26 -24.08 -12.48
N GLU A 53 2.32 -24.86 -12.66
CA GLU A 53 2.25 -26.32 -12.93
C GLU A 53 1.98 -27.14 -11.67
N ASN A 54 2.34 -26.61 -10.49
CA ASN A 54 2.06 -27.22 -9.20
C ASN A 54 1.46 -26.18 -8.24
N PRO A 55 0.16 -25.86 -8.40
CA PRO A 55 -0.45 -24.74 -7.69
C PRO A 55 -1.02 -25.12 -6.32
N GLY A 56 -0.72 -26.34 -5.84
CA GLY A 56 -1.20 -26.86 -4.57
C GLY A 56 -2.61 -27.47 -4.64
N PRO A 57 -3.14 -27.96 -3.51
CA PRO A 57 -4.40 -28.70 -3.44
C PRO A 57 -5.65 -27.88 -3.73
N ASN A 58 -5.61 -26.54 -3.57
CA ASN A 58 -6.76 -25.67 -3.83
C ASN A 58 -6.33 -24.36 -4.55
N PRO A 59 -6.03 -24.44 -5.85
CA PRO A 59 -5.53 -23.29 -6.62
C PRO A 59 -6.56 -22.17 -6.71
N GLY A 60 -7.84 -22.49 -6.85
CA GLY A 60 -8.90 -21.50 -6.96
C GLY A 60 -9.02 -20.62 -5.72
N LEU A 61 -8.86 -21.21 -4.53
CA LEU A 61 -8.90 -20.46 -3.28
C LEU A 61 -7.65 -19.57 -3.12
N ALA A 62 -6.47 -20.06 -3.50
CA ALA A 62 -5.22 -19.30 -3.45
C ALA A 62 -5.29 -17.99 -4.27
N PHE A 63 -5.80 -18.06 -5.51
CA PHE A 63 -5.95 -16.86 -6.34
C PHE A 63 -7.07 -15.93 -5.85
N ARG A 64 -8.18 -16.48 -5.34
CA ARG A 64 -9.23 -15.65 -4.70
C ARG A 64 -8.69 -14.91 -3.48
N PHE A 65 -7.83 -15.54 -2.69
CA PHE A 65 -7.15 -14.89 -1.58
C PHE A 65 -6.27 -13.72 -2.05
N LEU A 66 -5.46 -13.92 -3.10
CA LEU A 66 -4.65 -12.83 -3.67
C LEU A 66 -5.48 -11.66 -4.20
N VAL A 67 -6.58 -11.93 -4.90
CA VAL A 67 -7.35 -10.88 -5.60
C VAL A 67 -8.39 -10.21 -4.70
N ALA A 68 -8.90 -10.90 -3.67
CA ALA A 68 -9.92 -10.36 -2.78
C ALA A 68 -9.38 -9.96 -1.40
N VAL A 69 -8.62 -10.84 -0.75
CA VAL A 69 -8.21 -10.62 0.65
C VAL A 69 -7.06 -9.60 0.71
N ILE A 70 -6.05 -9.71 -0.15
CA ILE A 70 -4.92 -8.78 -0.13
C ILE A 70 -5.37 -7.33 -0.42
N PRO A 71 -6.13 -7.03 -1.49
CA PRO A 71 -6.66 -5.68 -1.71
C PRO A 71 -7.65 -5.26 -0.62
N GLY A 72 -8.47 -6.19 -0.12
CA GLY A 72 -9.42 -5.91 0.97
C GLY A 72 -8.72 -5.44 2.25
N VAL A 73 -7.64 -6.10 2.65
CA VAL A 73 -6.81 -5.69 3.80
C VAL A 73 -6.13 -4.35 3.53
N ALA A 74 -5.62 -4.11 2.32
CA ALA A 74 -5.01 -2.83 1.97
C ALA A 74 -6.01 -1.67 2.05
N ILE A 75 -7.24 -1.86 1.54
CA ILE A 75 -8.32 -0.88 1.64
C ILE A 75 -8.73 -0.66 3.10
N LEU A 76 -8.86 -1.72 3.89
CA LEU A 76 -9.19 -1.61 5.30
C LEU A 76 -8.12 -0.83 6.09
N LEU A 77 -6.83 -1.10 5.83
CA LEU A 77 -5.74 -0.34 6.41
C LEU A 77 -5.78 1.13 5.99
N ALA A 78 -6.01 1.42 4.71
CA ALA A 78 -6.14 2.78 4.21
C ALA A 78 -7.32 3.52 4.87
N TYR A 79 -8.46 2.84 5.04
CA TYR A 79 -9.62 3.36 5.74
C TYR A 79 -9.30 3.68 7.21
N LEU A 80 -8.68 2.74 7.93
CA LEU A 80 -8.31 2.95 9.33
C LEU A 80 -7.34 4.12 9.50
N LEU A 81 -6.28 4.17 8.69
CA LEU A 81 -5.32 5.27 8.71
C LEU A 81 -5.98 6.63 8.43
N THR A 82 -6.96 6.65 7.52
CA THR A 82 -7.73 7.86 7.22
C THR A 82 -8.67 8.22 8.37
N ALA A 83 -9.31 7.25 9.01
CA ALA A 83 -10.21 7.47 10.13
C ALA A 83 -9.50 8.04 11.37
N PHE A 84 -8.22 7.70 11.58
CA PHE A 84 -7.39 8.29 12.63
C PHE A 84 -6.80 9.64 12.24
N PHE A 85 -6.91 10.07 10.99
CA PHE A 85 -6.40 11.36 10.55
C PHE A 85 -7.33 12.48 11.05
N PRO A 86 -6.85 13.43 11.86
CA PRO A 86 -7.70 14.51 12.35
C PRO A 86 -8.22 15.32 11.16
N HIS A 87 -9.54 15.38 11.01
CA HIS A 87 -10.21 16.24 10.05
C HIS A 87 -10.11 17.71 10.48
N GLU A 88 -8.91 18.28 10.45
CA GLU A 88 -8.68 19.71 10.62
C GLU A 88 -8.16 20.31 9.33
N ILE A 89 -9.07 20.45 8.36
CA ILE A 89 -8.97 21.51 7.37
C ILE A 89 -10.34 22.19 7.36
N LYS A 90 -10.55 23.14 8.28
CA LYS A 90 -11.55 24.19 8.07
C LYS A 90 -10.98 25.08 6.98
N GLU A 91 -11.71 25.20 5.88
CA GLU A 91 -11.48 26.25 4.88
C GLU A 91 -11.59 27.65 5.53
#